data_AF-A0A2V9IW73-F1
#
_entry.id   AF-A0A2V9IW73-F1
#
_cell.length_a   1.000
_cell.length_b   1.000
_cell.length_c   1.000
_cell.angle_alpha   90.00
_cell.angle_beta   90.00
_cell.angle_gamma   90.00
#
_symmetry.space_group_name_H-M   'P 1'
#
loop_
_entity.id
_entity.type
_entity.pdbx_description
1 polymer ?
#
loop_
_entity_poly.entity_id
_entity_poly.type
_entity_poly.pdbx_seq_one_letter_code
_entity_poly.pdbx_strand_id
1 'polypeptide(L)'
;MWSDNSNIWFSSSSNQGAAWTAPVLVNSGATVGNANVFPWVAADANGHAVVVWLGDNMPGNSNDSSKLEQTCSNGTNSCWAKWSVYAAETVNGHSAAPAFAQYTASDHIIHYGTVSTGGLGGNANRNLADFFQVALDRQHRANISFADDHVHSPLCTSQSPGHCADNDPQSFREGVPYFTYQLRTNPHIVTSGVCAVAP
;
A
#
# COMPACT_ATOMS: atom_id res chain seq x y z
N MET A 1 8.71 -10.08 2.29
CA MET A 1 7.53 -9.67 1.50
C MET A 1 7.99 -9.00 0.23
N TRP A 2 7.22 -9.12 -0.83
CA TRP A 2 7.46 -8.38 -2.07
C TRP A 2 6.17 -8.24 -2.87
N SER A 3 6.22 -7.37 -3.88
CA SER A 3 5.18 -7.22 -4.89
C SER A 3 5.70 -7.75 -6.23
N ASP A 4 4.87 -8.47 -6.97
CA ASP A 4 5.10 -8.80 -8.40
C ASP A 4 4.33 -7.86 -9.35
N ASN A 5 3.97 -6.68 -8.84
CA ASN A 5 3.04 -5.69 -9.38
C ASN A 5 1.56 -6.05 -9.22
N SER A 6 1.17 -7.32 -9.25
CA SER A 6 -0.24 -7.71 -9.10
C SER A 6 -0.57 -8.27 -7.72
N ASN A 7 0.39 -8.93 -7.09
CA ASN A 7 0.21 -9.66 -5.86
C ASN A 7 1.23 -9.23 -4.82
N ILE A 8 0.79 -9.21 -3.57
CA ILE A 8 1.64 -9.05 -2.40
C ILE A 8 1.90 -10.43 -1.82
N TRP A 9 3.18 -10.77 -1.70
CA TRP A 9 3.65 -12.06 -1.19
C TRP A 9 4.30 -11.89 0.18
N PHE A 10 4.02 -12.83 1.08
CA PHE A 10 4.61 -12.90 2.40
C PHE A 10 5.36 -14.22 2.60
N SER A 11 6.45 -14.16 3.34
CA SER A 11 7.22 -15.31 3.81
C SER A 11 7.87 -14.93 5.13
N SER A 12 8.03 -15.90 6.02
CA SER A 12 8.61 -15.70 7.35
C SER A 12 9.78 -16.65 7.59
N SER A 13 10.59 -16.31 8.59
CA SER A 13 11.72 -17.11 9.04
C SER A 13 11.71 -17.20 10.55
N SER A 14 11.87 -18.42 11.08
CA SER A 14 12.00 -18.69 12.52
C SER A 14 13.45 -18.97 12.93
N ASN A 15 14.41 -18.82 12.02
CA ASN A 15 15.82 -19.14 12.22
C ASN A 15 16.75 -18.03 11.70
N GLN A 16 16.38 -16.77 12.00
CA GLN A 16 17.18 -15.58 11.71
C GLN A 16 17.56 -15.44 10.22
N GLY A 17 16.64 -15.82 9.33
CA GLY A 17 16.81 -15.70 7.88
C GLY A 17 17.57 -16.83 7.20
N ALA A 18 17.98 -17.88 7.94
CA ALA A 18 18.69 -19.02 7.36
C ALA A 18 17.80 -19.87 6.43
N ALA A 19 16.50 -19.97 6.73
CA ALA A 19 15.49 -20.54 5.87
C ALA A 19 14.20 -19.73 5.93
N TRP A 20 13.43 -19.79 4.85
CA TRP A 20 12.18 -19.05 4.68
C TRP A 20 11.04 -20.02 4.35
N THR A 21 9.83 -19.70 4.81
CA THR A 21 8.63 -20.46 4.43
C THR A 21 8.35 -20.32 2.93
N ALA A 22 7.58 -21.28 2.39
CA ALA A 22 6.98 -21.09 1.08
C ALA A 22 6.20 -19.76 1.05
N PRO A 23 6.29 -18.98 -0.03
CA PRO A 23 5.56 -17.73 -0.16
C PRO A 23 4.05 -17.94 -0.13
N VAL A 24 3.33 -17.04 0.52
CA VAL A 24 1.88 -17.02 0.56
C VAL A 24 1.33 -15.70 0.05
N LEU A 25 0.17 -15.76 -0.60
CA LEU A 25 -0.53 -14.61 -1.11
C LEU A 25 -1.19 -13.84 0.04
N VAL A 26 -1.00 -12.52 0.07
CA VAL A 26 -1.55 -11.62 1.11
C VAL A 26 -2.81 -10.91 0.63
N ASN A 27 -2.77 -10.34 -0.58
CA ASN A 27 -3.88 -9.58 -1.13
C ASN A 27 -5.02 -10.49 -1.60
N SER A 28 -6.24 -9.98 -1.51
CA SER A 28 -7.49 -10.72 -1.67
C SER A 28 -8.63 -9.76 -2.07
N GLY A 29 -9.81 -10.33 -2.36
CA GLY A 29 -11.01 -9.54 -2.66
C GLY A 29 -10.83 -8.58 -3.84
N ALA A 30 -11.20 -7.31 -3.63
CA ALA A 30 -11.21 -6.28 -4.67
C ALA A 30 -9.83 -5.92 -5.24
N THR A 31 -8.74 -6.38 -4.62
CA THR A 31 -7.36 -6.13 -5.08
C THR A 31 -6.81 -7.23 -5.98
N VAL A 32 -7.54 -8.34 -6.16
CA VAL A 32 -7.10 -9.45 -7.01
C VAL A 32 -7.20 -9.07 -8.49
N GLY A 33 -6.10 -9.24 -9.23
CA GLY A 33 -6.01 -8.92 -10.66
C GLY A 33 -5.71 -7.45 -10.98
N ASN A 34 -5.56 -6.63 -9.93
CA ASN A 34 -5.24 -5.20 -10.01
C ASN A 34 -3.76 -4.96 -9.65
N ALA A 35 -3.29 -3.72 -9.81
CA ALA A 35 -1.94 -3.37 -9.39
C ALA A 35 -1.86 -3.23 -7.85
N ASN A 36 -0.85 -3.84 -7.24
CA ASN A 36 -0.55 -3.80 -5.81
C ASN A 36 0.97 -3.64 -5.63
N VAL A 37 1.44 -2.48 -5.16
CA VAL A 37 2.86 -2.10 -5.16
C VAL A 37 3.32 -1.51 -3.83
N PHE A 38 4.64 -1.39 -3.70
CA PHE A 38 5.34 -0.84 -2.53
C PHE A 38 4.88 -1.43 -1.18
N PRO A 39 4.94 -2.76 -1.01
CA PRO A 39 4.56 -3.34 0.26
C PRO A 39 5.53 -2.95 1.38
N TRP A 40 4.99 -2.63 2.56
CA TRP A 40 5.73 -2.50 3.80
C TRP A 40 5.23 -3.51 4.84
N VAL A 41 6.07 -3.84 5.81
CA VAL A 41 5.70 -4.75 6.91
C VAL A 41 6.11 -4.17 8.24
N ALA A 42 5.33 -4.45 9.26
CA ALA A 42 5.81 -4.48 10.63
C ALA A 42 5.37 -5.79 11.28
N ALA A 43 6.24 -6.36 12.11
CA ALA A 43 5.95 -7.59 12.83
C ALA A 43 6.42 -7.47 14.28
N ASP A 44 5.65 -8.03 15.19
CA ASP A 44 5.97 -8.14 16.60
C ASP A 44 5.28 -9.37 17.21
N ALA A 45 5.43 -9.56 18.52
CA ALA A 45 4.79 -10.63 19.29
C ALA A 45 4.94 -12.02 18.63
N ASN A 46 4.18 -13.00 19.10
CA ASN A 46 4.23 -14.31 18.47
C ASN A 46 3.35 -14.35 17.22
N GLY A 47 3.99 -14.25 16.05
CA GLY A 47 3.30 -14.42 14.77
C GLY A 47 2.43 -13.25 14.36
N HIS A 48 2.47 -12.12 15.06
CA HIS A 48 1.75 -10.93 14.63
C HIS A 48 2.54 -10.19 13.55
N ALA A 49 1.88 -9.93 12.42
CA ALA A 49 2.44 -9.13 11.35
C ALA A 49 1.34 -8.34 10.64
N VAL A 50 1.67 -7.10 10.30
CA VAL A 50 0.85 -6.20 9.49
C VAL A 50 1.61 -5.89 8.21
N VAL A 51 0.99 -6.17 7.07
CA VAL A 51 1.49 -5.84 5.74
C VAL A 51 0.61 -4.76 5.16
N VAL A 52 1.20 -3.69 4.64
CA VAL A 52 0.49 -2.59 3.99
C VAL A 52 1.01 -2.39 2.57
N TRP A 53 0.19 -1.92 1.65
CA TRP A 53 0.57 -1.66 0.26
C TRP A 53 -0.33 -0.62 -0.40
N LEU A 54 0.11 -0.10 -1.54
CA LEU A 54 -0.73 0.71 -2.42
C LEU A 54 -1.41 -0.21 -3.44
N GLY A 55 -2.73 -0.14 -3.54
CA GLY A 55 -3.51 -0.94 -4.51
C GLY A 55 -4.45 -0.07 -5.32
N ASP A 56 -4.59 -0.39 -6.60
CA ASP A 56 -5.54 0.29 -7.50
C ASP A 56 -6.85 -0.50 -7.69
N ASN A 57 -7.78 0.11 -8.42
CA ASN A 57 -9.08 -0.47 -8.74
C ASN A 57 -9.17 -0.97 -10.19
N MET A 58 -8.03 -1.13 -10.89
CA MET A 58 -8.03 -1.44 -12.31
C MET A 58 -7.03 -2.55 -12.66
N PRO A 59 -7.40 -3.46 -13.58
CA PRO A 59 -6.47 -4.48 -14.04
C PRO A 59 -5.38 -3.85 -14.91
N GLY A 60 -4.12 -4.15 -14.60
CA GLY A 60 -2.99 -3.64 -15.35
C GLY A 60 -1.69 -3.65 -14.55
N ASN A 61 -0.61 -3.28 -15.22
CA ASN A 61 0.64 -2.99 -14.54
C ASN A 61 0.62 -1.53 -14.06
N SER A 62 1.10 -1.27 -12.84
CA SER A 62 1.17 0.08 -12.27
C SER A 62 1.90 1.10 -13.14
N ASN A 63 2.81 0.65 -14.02
CA ASN A 63 3.61 1.49 -14.90
C ASN A 63 2.99 1.69 -16.30
N ASP A 64 1.85 1.07 -16.61
CA ASP A 64 1.24 1.10 -17.94
C ASP A 64 0.18 2.20 -18.05
N SER A 65 0.59 3.37 -18.52
CA SER A 65 -0.32 4.51 -18.72
C SER A 65 -1.39 4.24 -19.78
N SER A 66 -1.15 3.32 -20.72
CA SER A 66 -2.19 2.94 -21.70
C SER A 66 -3.38 2.22 -21.06
N LYS A 67 -3.20 1.71 -19.84
CA LYS A 67 -4.24 1.06 -19.04
C LYS A 67 -4.75 1.97 -17.94
N LEU A 68 -3.86 2.55 -17.15
CA LEU A 68 -4.22 3.25 -15.91
C LEU A 68 -4.54 4.73 -16.11
N GLU A 69 -4.17 5.31 -17.26
CA GLU A 69 -4.37 6.73 -17.61
C GLU A 69 -5.17 6.90 -18.92
N GLN A 70 -6.11 5.99 -19.18
CA GLN A 70 -6.91 6.01 -20.40
C GLN A 70 -7.85 7.23 -20.51
N THR A 71 -8.16 7.63 -21.74
CA THR A 71 -9.29 8.54 -22.00
C THR A 71 -10.60 7.77 -21.90
N CYS A 72 -11.50 8.24 -21.05
CA CYS A 72 -12.80 7.63 -20.83
C CYS A 72 -13.71 7.77 -22.05
N SER A 73 -14.75 6.95 -22.12
CA SER A 73 -15.70 6.97 -23.26
C SER A 73 -16.38 8.32 -23.49
N ASN A 74 -16.46 9.18 -22.46
CA ASN A 74 -16.98 10.54 -22.54
C ASN A 74 -15.91 11.61 -22.88
N GLY A 75 -14.69 11.20 -23.24
CA GLY A 75 -13.57 12.09 -23.55
C GLY A 75 -12.85 12.67 -22.33
N THR A 76 -13.20 12.27 -21.11
CA THR A 76 -12.57 12.74 -19.85
C THR A 76 -11.47 11.79 -19.36
N ASN A 77 -10.87 12.10 -18.22
CA ASN A 77 -9.87 11.30 -17.49
C ASN A 77 -10.41 10.75 -16.14
N SER A 78 -11.73 10.87 -15.90
CA SER A 78 -12.38 10.47 -14.64
C SER A 78 -12.35 8.96 -14.30
N CYS A 79 -11.92 8.15 -15.25
CA CYS A 79 -11.80 6.69 -15.19
C CYS A 79 -10.35 6.21 -15.10
N TRP A 80 -9.41 7.11 -14.83
CA TRP A 80 -8.05 6.73 -14.44
C TRP A 80 -8.09 5.81 -13.20
N ALA A 81 -7.06 4.99 -13.08
CA ALA A 81 -6.91 4.08 -11.94
C ALA A 81 -6.92 4.87 -10.63
N LYS A 82 -7.63 4.36 -9.62
CA LYS A 82 -7.83 5.01 -8.33
C LYS A 82 -7.14 4.18 -7.26
N TRP A 83 -6.22 4.80 -6.53
CA TRP A 83 -5.38 4.12 -5.56
C TRP A 83 -5.88 4.32 -4.14
N SER A 84 -5.72 3.28 -3.34
CA SER A 84 -5.99 3.29 -1.90
C SER A 84 -4.87 2.60 -1.15
N VAL A 85 -4.76 2.91 0.14
CA VAL A 85 -3.89 2.15 1.04
C VAL A 85 -4.66 0.93 1.52
N TYR A 86 -4.07 -0.25 1.34
CA TYR A 86 -4.59 -1.49 1.89
C TYR A 86 -3.66 -2.01 3.00
N ALA A 87 -4.26 -2.70 3.96
CA ALA A 87 -3.56 -3.36 5.04
C ALA A 87 -4.08 -4.79 5.19
N ALA A 88 -3.22 -5.69 5.62
CA ALA A 88 -3.57 -7.04 6.01
C ALA A 88 -2.84 -7.44 7.29
N GLU A 89 -3.59 -7.97 8.24
CA GLU A 89 -3.07 -8.36 9.56
C GLU A 89 -3.18 -9.87 9.75
N THR A 90 -2.13 -10.48 10.31
CA THR A 90 -2.12 -11.89 10.72
C THR A 90 -1.62 -12.01 12.16
N VAL A 91 -2.11 -13.00 12.89
CA VAL A 91 -1.64 -13.36 14.25
C VAL A 91 -0.91 -14.72 14.26
N ASN A 92 -0.72 -15.33 13.10
CA ASN A 92 -0.04 -16.62 12.94
C ASN A 92 0.97 -16.60 11.78
N GLY A 93 1.62 -15.47 11.54
CA GLY A 93 2.59 -15.23 10.45
C GLY A 93 3.77 -16.21 10.37
N HIS A 94 4.08 -16.93 11.46
CA HIS A 94 5.11 -17.97 11.47
C HIS A 94 4.59 -19.36 11.00
N SER A 95 3.28 -19.51 10.80
CA SER A 95 2.66 -20.74 10.30
C SER A 95 3.10 -21.01 8.85
N ALA A 96 3.08 -22.28 8.43
CA ALA A 96 3.27 -22.65 7.03
C ALA A 96 2.17 -22.07 6.11
N ALA A 97 0.99 -21.79 6.65
CA ALA A 97 -0.12 -21.14 5.98
C ALA A 97 -0.75 -20.11 6.94
N PRO A 98 -0.20 -18.89 7.04
CA PRO A 98 -0.78 -17.84 7.87
C PRO A 98 -2.09 -17.35 7.24
N ALA A 99 -3.02 -16.91 8.09
CA ALA A 99 -4.27 -16.31 7.66
C ALA A 99 -4.18 -14.79 7.80
N PHE A 100 -4.50 -14.07 6.73
CA PHE A 100 -4.49 -12.61 6.68
C PHE A 100 -5.92 -12.07 6.61
N ALA A 101 -6.21 -11.04 7.42
CA ALA A 101 -7.42 -10.25 7.33
C ALA A 101 -7.11 -8.92 6.63
N GLN A 102 -7.54 -8.77 5.38
CA GLN A 102 -7.34 -7.55 4.60
C GLN A 102 -8.45 -6.52 4.82
N TYR A 103 -8.08 -5.24 4.85
CA TYR A 103 -8.98 -4.09 4.89
C TYR A 103 -8.38 -2.87 4.16
N THR A 104 -9.23 -1.91 3.78
CA THR A 104 -8.79 -0.61 3.28
C THR A 104 -8.42 0.28 4.47
N ALA A 105 -7.22 0.88 4.44
CA ALA A 105 -6.67 1.70 5.51
C ALA A 105 -6.76 3.21 5.23
N SER A 106 -6.82 3.63 3.96
CA SER A 106 -7.14 5.02 3.62
C SER A 106 -8.66 5.24 3.69
N ASP A 107 -9.08 6.44 4.08
CA ASP A 107 -10.50 6.86 4.12
C ASP A 107 -10.99 7.46 2.79
N HIS A 108 -10.08 7.65 1.82
CA HIS A 108 -10.38 8.17 0.49
C HIS A 108 -9.36 7.64 -0.55
N ILE A 109 -9.50 8.10 -1.80
CA ILE A 109 -8.57 7.81 -2.91
C ILE A 109 -7.37 8.74 -2.82
N ILE A 110 -6.18 8.16 -2.66
CA ILE A 110 -4.95 8.91 -2.39
C ILE A 110 -4.21 9.35 -3.66
N HIS A 111 -4.57 8.76 -4.80
CA HIS A 111 -3.90 9.00 -6.09
C HIS A 111 -4.73 8.51 -7.27
N TYR A 112 -4.48 9.13 -8.43
CA TYR A 112 -5.05 8.76 -9.72
C TYR A 112 -3.98 8.57 -10.79
N GLY A 113 -4.11 7.51 -11.60
CA GLY A 113 -3.23 7.24 -12.75
C GLY A 113 -2.18 6.16 -12.47
N THR A 114 -1.01 6.28 -13.10
CA THR A 114 0.08 5.30 -12.94
C THR A 114 0.88 5.50 -11.66
N VAL A 115 1.48 4.42 -11.15
CA VAL A 115 2.47 4.48 -10.08
C VAL A 115 3.75 3.76 -10.52
N SER A 116 4.83 4.52 -10.62
CA SER A 116 6.09 4.05 -11.20
C SER A 116 6.96 3.28 -10.22
N THR A 117 7.11 1.98 -10.48
CA THR A 117 8.01 1.07 -9.75
C THR A 117 9.38 0.91 -10.44
N GLY A 118 9.62 1.63 -11.55
CA GLY A 118 10.85 1.54 -12.36
C GLY A 118 12.06 2.31 -11.84
N GLY A 119 11.96 2.97 -10.67
CA GLY A 119 13.03 3.81 -10.15
C GLY A 119 13.34 5.01 -11.06
N LEU A 120 14.62 5.38 -11.16
CA LEU A 120 15.10 6.48 -12.01
C LEU A 120 14.96 6.22 -13.52
N GLY A 121 14.71 4.97 -13.92
CA GLY A 121 14.51 4.57 -15.33
C GLY A 121 13.05 4.39 -15.74
N GLY A 122 12.10 4.63 -14.83
CA GLY A 122 10.67 4.51 -15.12
C GLY A 122 10.11 5.77 -15.78
N ASN A 123 9.08 5.59 -16.62
CA ASN A 123 8.42 6.68 -17.34
C ASN A 123 7.02 7.04 -16.77
N ALA A 124 6.51 6.22 -15.85
CA ALA A 124 5.25 6.44 -15.17
C ALA A 124 5.37 7.50 -14.05
N ASN A 125 4.23 7.93 -13.51
CA ASN A 125 4.15 8.95 -12.47
C ASN A 125 4.83 8.49 -11.14
N ARG A 126 5.55 9.39 -10.47
CA ARG A 126 6.33 9.16 -9.24
C ARG A 126 5.82 9.99 -8.05
N ASN A 127 4.61 10.54 -8.10
CA ASN A 127 4.08 11.52 -7.14
C ASN A 127 3.95 10.95 -5.72
N LEU A 128 3.62 9.67 -5.58
CA LEU A 128 3.53 9.03 -4.26
C LEU A 128 4.91 8.76 -3.63
N ALA A 129 5.99 8.82 -4.40
CA ALA A 129 7.33 8.41 -3.98
C ALA A 129 7.34 7.02 -3.28
N ASP A 130 8.45 6.67 -2.62
CA ASP A 130 8.56 5.48 -1.77
C ASP A 130 8.33 5.85 -0.28
N PHE A 131 7.56 6.91 0.01
CA PHE A 131 7.32 7.40 1.38
C PHE A 131 6.14 6.67 2.02
N PHE A 132 6.36 5.40 2.33
CA PHE A 132 5.33 4.51 2.84
C PHE A 132 5.88 3.60 3.93
N GLN A 133 5.28 3.67 5.12
CA GLN A 133 5.68 2.86 6.27
C GLN A 133 4.50 2.43 7.12
N VAL A 134 4.65 1.29 7.77
CA VAL A 134 3.84 0.89 8.93
C VAL A 134 4.77 0.63 10.12
N ALA A 135 4.32 1.03 11.31
CA ALA A 135 4.94 0.71 12.59
C ALA A 135 3.87 0.24 13.58
N LEU A 136 4.28 -0.54 14.58
CA LEU A 136 3.39 -1.03 15.64
C LEU A 136 3.66 -0.26 16.93
N ASP A 137 2.61 0.19 17.61
CA ASP A 137 2.76 0.83 18.93
C ASP A 137 2.94 -0.20 20.05
N ARG A 138 3.11 0.27 21.30
CA ARG A 138 3.26 -0.60 22.49
C ARG A 138 2.02 -1.43 22.81
N GLN A 139 0.90 -1.18 22.15
CA GLN A 139 -0.33 -1.97 22.24
C GLN A 139 -0.53 -2.82 20.98
N HIS A 140 0.51 -3.01 20.17
CA HIS A 140 0.52 -3.82 18.94
C HIS A 140 -0.41 -3.29 17.83
N ARG A 141 -0.76 -2.01 17.87
CA ARG A 141 -1.66 -1.40 16.88
C ARG A 141 -0.87 -0.82 15.72
N ALA A 142 -1.40 -0.99 14.51
CA ALA A 142 -0.80 -0.45 13.30
C ALA A 142 -0.94 1.07 13.22
N ASN A 143 0.18 1.73 12.89
CA ASN A 143 0.31 3.14 12.58
C ASN A 143 0.92 3.24 11.19
N ILE A 144 0.19 3.81 10.23
CA ILE A 144 0.54 3.81 8.81
C ILE A 144 0.75 5.25 8.37
N SER A 145 1.95 5.51 7.85
CA SER A 145 2.31 6.80 7.26
C SER A 145 2.46 6.62 5.75
N PHE A 146 1.79 7.46 4.98
CA PHE A 146 1.79 7.39 3.51
C PHE A 146 1.76 8.76 2.87
N ALA A 147 2.36 8.85 1.68
CA ALA A 147 2.19 10.00 0.81
C ALA A 147 0.81 9.97 0.16
N ASP A 148 0.28 11.16 -0.04
CA ASP A 148 -1.05 11.39 -0.60
C ASP A 148 -0.99 12.63 -1.49
N ASP A 149 -1.47 12.51 -2.72
CA ASP A 149 -1.50 13.59 -3.71
C ASP A 149 -2.93 13.96 -4.16
N HIS A 150 -3.96 13.61 -3.38
CA HIS A 150 -5.33 14.01 -3.70
C HIS A 150 -5.55 15.52 -3.54
N VAL A 151 -4.75 16.22 -2.73
CA VAL A 151 -4.90 17.64 -2.45
C VAL A 151 -4.12 18.49 -3.45
N HIS A 152 -4.82 19.42 -4.11
CA HIS A 152 -4.17 20.42 -4.95
C HIS A 152 -3.50 21.50 -4.12
N SER A 153 -2.29 21.89 -4.54
CA SER A 153 -1.66 23.07 -3.96
C SER A 153 -2.45 24.33 -4.35
N PRO A 154 -2.64 25.30 -3.44
CA PRO A 154 -3.17 26.62 -3.79
C PRO A 154 -2.35 27.32 -4.89
N LEU A 155 -1.11 26.90 -5.11
CA LEU A 155 -0.22 27.43 -6.15
C LEU A 155 -0.41 26.77 -7.52
N CYS A 156 -1.31 25.78 -7.66
CA CYS A 156 -1.49 25.02 -8.89
C CYS A 156 -1.86 25.91 -10.11
N THR A 157 -2.59 27.01 -9.88
CA THR A 157 -2.95 28.00 -10.91
C THR A 157 -1.82 28.96 -11.24
N SER A 158 -0.86 29.13 -10.33
CA SER A 158 0.27 30.05 -10.48
C SER A 158 1.45 29.44 -11.26
N GLN A 159 1.45 28.12 -11.42
CA GLN A 159 2.37 27.44 -12.33
C GLN A 159 1.99 27.76 -13.78
N SER A 160 2.97 27.76 -14.69
CA SER A 160 2.74 27.99 -16.13
C SER A 160 3.10 26.73 -16.91
N PRO A 161 2.14 26.04 -17.55
CA PRO A 161 0.70 26.30 -17.55
C PRO A 161 0.07 25.99 -16.18
N GLY A 162 -1.07 26.61 -15.84
CA GLY A 162 -1.77 26.32 -14.59
C GLY A 162 -2.46 24.96 -14.69
N HIS A 163 -2.13 24.04 -13.79
CA HIS A 163 -2.65 22.66 -13.78
C HIS A 163 -3.23 22.34 -12.41
N CYS A 164 -4.55 22.16 -12.33
CA CYS A 164 -5.30 21.98 -11.08
C CYS A 164 -6.42 20.93 -11.21
N ALA A 165 -6.32 20.00 -12.15
CA ALA A 165 -7.33 18.97 -12.32
C ALA A 165 -6.95 17.70 -11.54
N ASP A 166 -7.94 17.03 -10.96
CA ASP A 166 -7.77 15.84 -10.11
C ASP A 166 -7.01 14.72 -10.82
N ASN A 167 -7.19 14.59 -12.14
CA ASN A 167 -6.59 13.56 -13.00
C ASN A 167 -5.62 14.17 -14.03
N ASP A 168 -4.82 15.14 -13.59
CA ASP A 168 -3.77 15.75 -14.41
C ASP A 168 -2.40 15.48 -13.78
N PRO A 169 -1.47 14.82 -14.50
CA PRO A 169 -0.15 14.45 -14.00
C PRO A 169 0.77 15.67 -13.87
N GLN A 170 0.40 16.80 -14.46
CA GLN A 170 1.12 18.07 -14.35
C GLN A 170 0.59 18.94 -13.20
N SER A 171 -0.51 18.54 -12.54
CA SER A 171 -1.06 19.29 -11.41
C SER A 171 -0.03 19.43 -10.29
N PHE A 172 0.17 20.65 -9.81
CA PHE A 172 1.03 20.90 -8.65
C PHE A 172 0.26 20.57 -7.36
N ARG A 173 0.73 19.55 -6.63
CA ARG A 173 0.00 18.94 -5.51
C ARG A 173 0.71 19.13 -4.19
N GLU A 174 -0.05 19.08 -3.11
CA GLU A 174 0.52 19.00 -1.77
C GLU A 174 0.85 17.55 -1.46
N GLY A 175 2.11 17.23 -1.20
CA GLY A 175 2.50 15.95 -0.64
C GLY A 175 2.21 15.96 0.86
N VAL A 176 1.02 15.51 1.26
CA VAL A 176 0.62 15.53 2.67
C VAL A 176 1.00 14.20 3.31
N PRO A 177 1.76 14.19 4.42
CA PRO A 177 1.94 12.96 5.18
C PRO A 177 0.62 12.64 5.89
N TYR A 178 -0.07 11.59 5.43
CA TYR A 178 -1.26 11.08 6.12
C TYR A 178 -0.86 10.04 7.15
N PHE A 179 -1.62 10.02 8.25
CA PHE A 179 -1.41 9.10 9.36
C PHE A 179 -2.72 8.40 9.72
N THR A 180 -2.78 7.10 9.48
CA THR A 180 -3.88 6.26 9.94
C THR A 180 -3.41 5.44 11.14
N TYR A 181 -4.24 5.35 12.18
CA TYR A 181 -3.97 4.53 13.36
C TYR A 181 -5.16 3.65 13.71
N GLN A 182 -4.87 2.42 14.14
CA GLN A 182 -5.88 1.50 14.63
C GLN A 182 -6.30 1.88 16.06
N LEU A 183 -7.61 1.95 16.33
CA LEU A 183 -8.14 2.36 17.63
C LEU A 183 -8.20 1.24 18.67
N ARG A 184 -8.23 -0.02 18.22
CA ARG A 184 -8.38 -1.20 19.08
C ARG A 184 -7.34 -2.25 18.72
N THR A 185 -6.70 -2.82 19.73
CA THR A 185 -5.81 -3.96 19.55
C THR A 185 -6.61 -5.20 19.15
N ASN A 186 -6.03 -6.04 18.29
CA ASN A 186 -6.58 -7.33 17.97
C ASN A 186 -6.51 -8.26 19.19
N PRO A 187 -7.65 -8.75 19.71
CA PRO A 187 -7.69 -9.53 20.96
C PRO A 187 -7.04 -10.93 20.83
N HIS A 188 -6.69 -11.35 19.62
CA HIS A 188 -6.05 -12.64 19.35
C HIS A 188 -4.52 -12.58 19.31
N ILE A 189 -3.91 -11.40 19.47
CA ILE A 189 -2.46 -11.26 19.56
C ILE A 189 -1.97 -11.87 20.88
N VAL A 190 -1.03 -12.83 20.78
CA VAL A 190 -0.43 -13.47 21.93
C VAL A 190 0.75 -12.63 22.44
N THR A 191 0.54 -11.91 23.53
CA THR A 191 1.52 -10.98 24.13
C THR A 191 2.15 -11.49 25.43
N SER A 192 1.75 -12.66 25.92
CA SER A 192 2.27 -13.26 27.15
C SER A 192 2.42 -14.78 27.04
N GLY A 193 3.28 -15.37 27.89
CA GLY A 193 3.54 -16.81 27.94
C GLY A 193 4.79 -17.26 27.18
N VAL A 194 5.06 -18.57 27.20
CA VAL A 194 6.25 -19.21 26.57
C VAL A 194 6.33 -19.04 25.05
N CYS A 195 5.23 -18.70 24.40
CA CYS A 195 5.22 -18.34 22.98
C CYS A 195 5.49 -16.85 22.74
N ALA A 196 5.34 -15.99 23.76
CA ALA A 196 5.57 -14.54 23.66
C ALA A 196 7.02 -14.13 24.03
N VAL A 197 7.93 -15.10 24.17
CA VAL A 197 9.33 -14.81 24.50
C VAL A 197 9.99 -14.17 23.28
N ALA A 198 10.60 -13.01 23.49
CA ALA A 198 11.36 -12.28 22.47
C ALA A 198 12.41 -13.20 21.80
N PRO A 199 12.71 -12.97 20.50
CA PRO A 199 13.69 -13.77 19.75
C PRO A 199 15.08 -13.79 20.37
#